data_AF-A0A8H5B0X2-F1
#
_entry.id   AF-A0A8H5B0X2-F1
#
_cell.length_a   1.000
_cell.length_b   1.000
_cell.length_c   1.000
_cell.angle_alpha   90.00
_cell.angle_beta   90.00
_cell.angle_gamma   90.00
#
_symmetry.space_group_name_H-M   'P 1'
#
loop_
_entity.id
_entity.type
_entity.pdbx_description
1 polymer ?
#
loop_
_entity_poly.entity_id
_entity_poly.type
_entity_poly.pdbx_seq_one_letter_code
_entity_poly.pdbx_strand_id
1 'polypeptide(L)'
;MASDGFDKLYHEKPRRKRGIAQRVSIWFASLNPYRAQRRNYRRLWIPIFLILALWVGFKGFGVIFGNSQDRKVRKTRQWFKDRLIPGAVDDLPLDTPPRYFDLYEEQRNLPQHNLSLPYPEGATGRYVKFTSQINMLGWNNVFNELLMLNYLAYKSKRAYVFQDYVWKMDYFPWEEYMAWTVHARTPLPALIAGPTAGGPWPAGDPAPRSVHQDFWDIVCPPERVKVIWTHHVKKEFDLHWTPTSKFIFEKWNKVLLDDTAKCIEVIAPQRDIEDFGQVFDLWLWGSDRILPMWEELRDSPVSQLLATSPLIQRAVDRNMHLFKSEVTVHKDPFDQVFAVHVRRGDYEGACMNLAQWNSTFYSWNQLPYLPDRFTPPPGGIPGNNTKENIEFYFNRCLPNVDQIIKRINGARDDWEKEMFGVVVPGHFLNTLYILTNDKTSWMTDFKARLINEFGWKVVTSNDITFGNAQEKDVGMALDMEFARKAAIFLGNGWSSFTSNILHRRLVDKKIPISNRFF
;
A
#
# COMPACT_ATOMS: atom_id res chain seq x y z
N MET A 1 -5.25 29.98 -5.50
CA MET A 1 -5.39 29.80 -6.97
C MET A 1 -4.21 28.98 -7.47
N ALA A 2 -4.28 27.65 -7.33
CA ALA A 2 -3.31 26.70 -7.88
C ALA A 2 -3.95 25.31 -7.82
N SER A 3 -4.61 24.87 -8.90
CA SER A 3 -5.49 23.68 -8.87
C SER A 3 -5.56 22.90 -10.19
N ASP A 4 -4.64 23.15 -11.12
CA ASP A 4 -4.78 22.70 -12.51
C ASP A 4 -3.59 21.85 -13.02
N GLY A 5 -2.66 21.49 -12.12
CA GLY A 5 -1.39 20.82 -12.46
C GLY A 5 -1.33 19.30 -12.26
N PHE A 6 -2.18 18.70 -11.41
CA PHE A 6 -2.03 17.29 -11.02
C PHE A 6 -2.86 16.27 -11.83
N ASP A 7 -3.86 16.70 -12.63
CA ASP A 7 -4.79 15.78 -13.32
C ASP A 7 -4.81 15.91 -14.87
N LYS A 8 -3.99 16.77 -15.49
CA LYS A 8 -4.07 17.07 -16.95
C LYS A 8 -3.20 16.21 -17.89
N LEU A 9 -2.44 15.23 -17.40
CA LEU A 9 -1.44 14.50 -18.22
C LEU A 9 -1.72 13.02 -18.53
N TYR A 10 -2.89 12.47 -18.19
CA TYR A 10 -3.26 11.09 -18.56
C TYR A 10 -4.23 10.94 -19.74
N HIS A 11 -4.66 12.03 -20.38
CA HIS A 11 -5.55 12.00 -21.53
C HIS A 11 -5.15 12.94 -22.68
N GLU A 12 -4.15 12.54 -23.47
CA GLU A 12 -4.08 12.95 -24.89
C GLU A 12 -3.54 11.81 -25.78
N LYS A 13 -4.44 11.18 -26.55
CA LYS A 13 -4.08 10.34 -27.72
C LYS A 13 -4.25 11.19 -28.98
N PRO A 14 -3.25 11.29 -29.87
CA PRO A 14 -3.35 12.12 -31.06
C PRO A 14 -4.42 11.58 -32.04
N ARG A 15 -5.37 12.44 -32.40
CA ARG A 15 -6.39 12.15 -33.43
C ARG A 15 -5.73 12.00 -34.81
N ARG A 16 -5.49 10.77 -35.26
CA ARG A 16 -5.18 10.50 -36.68
C ARG A 16 -6.39 10.85 -37.56
N LYS A 17 -6.23 11.87 -38.42
CA LYS A 17 -7.19 12.21 -39.48
C LYS A 17 -7.31 11.04 -40.46
N ARG A 18 -8.54 10.70 -40.86
CA ARG A 18 -8.79 9.72 -41.93
C ARG A 18 -8.60 10.41 -43.30
N GLY A 19 -7.67 9.89 -44.10
CA GLY A 19 -7.58 10.18 -45.53
C GLY A 19 -8.43 9.20 -46.35
N ILE A 20 -8.99 9.68 -47.45
CA ILE A 20 -9.84 8.93 -48.39
C ILE A 20 -8.97 8.24 -49.44
N ALA A 21 -9.24 6.97 -49.77
CA ALA A 21 -9.41 6.48 -51.15
C ALA A 21 -9.56 4.95 -51.29
N GLN A 22 -10.67 4.54 -51.92
CA GLN A 22 -10.80 3.49 -52.94
C GLN A 22 -10.21 2.08 -52.72
N ARG A 23 -11.12 1.10 -52.67
CA ARG A 23 -10.88 -0.25 -53.20
C ARG A 23 -10.98 -0.23 -54.72
N VAL A 24 -10.16 -1.02 -55.41
CA VAL A 24 -10.46 -1.57 -56.74
C VAL A 24 -10.68 -3.07 -56.59
N SER A 25 -11.72 -3.58 -57.26
CA SER A 25 -12.18 -4.98 -57.24
C SER A 25 -11.64 -5.74 -58.45
N ILE A 26 -11.74 -7.09 -58.44
CA ILE A 26 -11.86 -8.08 -59.55
C ILE A 26 -11.25 -9.42 -59.03
N TRP A 27 -12.01 -10.50 -58.75
CA TRP A 27 -12.67 -11.48 -59.66
C TRP A 27 -11.66 -12.30 -60.51
N PHE A 28 -11.80 -13.62 -60.76
CA PHE A 28 -12.54 -14.76 -60.14
C PHE A 28 -12.13 -16.06 -60.88
N ALA A 29 -12.28 -17.24 -60.26
CA ALA A 29 -12.20 -18.59 -60.90
C ALA A 29 -10.81 -18.98 -61.51
N SER A 30 -10.44 -20.24 -61.75
CA SER A 30 -11.04 -21.58 -61.57
C SER A 30 -9.90 -22.59 -61.21
N LEU A 31 -9.99 -23.93 -61.14
CA LEU A 31 -11.02 -24.94 -61.52
C LEU A 31 -10.92 -26.17 -60.57
N ASN A 32 -11.24 -27.37 -61.08
CA ASN A 32 -11.19 -28.74 -60.52
C ASN A 32 -10.56 -29.65 -61.64
N PRO A 33 -10.43 -31.00 -61.59
CA PRO A 33 -11.00 -31.98 -60.66
C PRO A 33 -10.08 -33.15 -60.20
N TYR A 34 -10.55 -33.98 -59.24
CA TYR A 34 -10.74 -35.44 -59.43
C TYR A 34 -11.70 -36.01 -58.36
N ARG A 35 -12.42 -37.11 -58.69
CA ARG A 35 -13.50 -37.71 -57.87
C ARG A 35 -13.22 -39.16 -57.48
N ALA A 36 -13.41 -39.51 -56.19
CA ALA A 36 -13.91 -40.77 -55.59
C ALA A 36 -13.52 -40.76 -54.09
N GLN A 37 -14.22 -41.35 -53.10
CA GLN A 37 -15.44 -42.19 -53.07
C GLN A 37 -16.21 -41.94 -51.74
N ARG A 38 -17.44 -42.43 -51.60
CA ARG A 38 -18.34 -42.13 -50.45
C ARG A 38 -18.06 -42.98 -49.20
N ARG A 39 -18.11 -42.39 -47.99
CA ARG A 39 -19.09 -42.74 -46.90
C ARG A 39 -18.92 -41.90 -45.61
N ASN A 40 -20.06 -41.59 -44.99
CA ASN A 40 -20.34 -41.30 -43.57
C ASN A 40 -19.31 -40.51 -42.71
N TYR A 41 -19.55 -39.20 -42.47
CA TYR A 41 -19.28 -38.53 -41.17
C TYR A 41 -20.08 -37.21 -40.98
N ARG A 42 -21.40 -37.24 -41.18
CA ARG A 42 -22.30 -36.15 -40.75
C ARG A 42 -22.66 -36.30 -39.27
N ARG A 43 -21.78 -35.94 -38.32
CA ARG A 43 -22.15 -35.79 -36.88
C ARG A 43 -21.20 -35.02 -35.95
N LEU A 44 -20.26 -34.21 -36.44
CA LEU A 44 -19.21 -33.59 -35.59
C LEU A 44 -18.92 -32.09 -35.80
N TRP A 45 -19.77 -31.35 -36.53
CA TRP A 45 -19.52 -29.93 -36.90
C TRP A 45 -20.50 -28.90 -36.33
N ILE A 46 -21.40 -29.30 -35.43
CA ILE A 46 -22.35 -28.39 -34.75
C ILE A 46 -21.79 -27.73 -33.47
N PRO A 47 -20.92 -28.35 -32.64
CA PRO A 47 -20.51 -27.70 -31.38
C PRO A 47 -19.47 -26.58 -31.56
N ILE A 48 -18.65 -26.62 -32.61
CA ILE A 48 -17.55 -25.65 -32.82
C ILE A 48 -18.08 -24.27 -33.25
N PHE A 49 -19.12 -24.22 -34.10
CA PHE A 49 -19.72 -22.95 -34.52
C PHE A 49 -20.44 -22.21 -33.39
N LEU A 50 -21.04 -22.93 -32.43
CA LEU A 50 -21.65 -22.32 -31.24
C LEU A 50 -20.61 -21.72 -30.29
N ILE A 51 -19.47 -22.39 -30.10
CA ILE A 51 -18.37 -21.88 -29.27
C ILE A 51 -17.73 -20.63 -29.89
N LEU A 52 -17.49 -20.62 -31.20
CA LEU A 52 -16.97 -19.44 -31.91
C LEU A 52 -17.97 -18.28 -31.96
N ALA A 53 -19.27 -18.55 -32.12
CA ALA A 53 -20.30 -17.51 -32.05
C ALA A 53 -20.40 -16.88 -30.64
N LEU A 54 -20.29 -17.68 -29.58
CA LEU A 54 -20.22 -17.19 -28.20
C LEU A 54 -18.94 -16.35 -27.96
N TRP A 55 -17.79 -16.77 -28.51
CA TRP A 55 -16.52 -16.06 -28.33
C TRP A 55 -16.44 -14.73 -29.08
N VAL A 56 -16.97 -14.67 -30.31
CA VAL A 56 -17.08 -13.41 -31.09
C VAL A 56 -18.14 -12.48 -30.48
N GLY A 57 -19.26 -13.03 -29.98
CA GLY A 57 -20.25 -12.27 -29.22
C GLY A 57 -19.67 -11.64 -27.94
N PHE A 58 -18.77 -12.33 -27.24
CA PHE A 58 -18.15 -11.84 -26.02
C PHE A 58 -17.30 -10.57 -26.22
N LYS A 59 -16.57 -10.47 -27.34
CA LYS A 59 -15.80 -9.25 -27.66
C LYS A 59 -16.68 -8.05 -28.01
N GLY A 60 -17.92 -8.27 -28.48
CA GLY A 60 -18.91 -7.21 -28.67
C GLY A 60 -19.62 -6.79 -27.38
N PHE A 61 -19.92 -7.74 -26.49
CA PHE A 61 -20.68 -7.49 -25.27
C PHE A 61 -19.87 -6.76 -24.17
N GLY A 62 -18.54 -6.95 -24.14
CA GLY A 62 -17.67 -6.25 -23.18
C GLY A 62 -17.62 -4.73 -23.34
N VAL A 63 -18.15 -4.17 -24.44
CA VAL A 63 -18.18 -2.72 -24.72
C VAL A 63 -19.52 -2.07 -24.33
N ILE A 64 -20.59 -2.85 -24.14
CA ILE A 64 -21.94 -2.33 -23.88
C ILE A 64 -22.27 -2.28 -22.37
N PHE A 65 -21.66 -3.15 -21.56
CA PHE A 65 -21.78 -3.09 -20.09
C PHE A 65 -20.74 -2.17 -19.44
N GLY A 66 -20.74 -0.89 -19.83
CA GLY A 66 -20.08 0.16 -19.04
C GLY A 66 -20.78 0.36 -17.69
N ASN A 67 -20.00 0.55 -16.62
CA ASN A 67 -20.35 1.02 -15.25
C ASN A 67 -21.84 1.06 -14.85
N SER A 68 -22.55 -0.06 -14.97
CA SER A 68 -23.94 -0.16 -14.53
C SER A 68 -23.98 -0.48 -13.03
N GLN A 69 -24.59 0.41 -12.24
CA GLN A 69 -24.90 0.17 -10.83
C GLN A 69 -26.01 -0.89 -10.61
N ASP A 70 -26.55 -1.51 -11.68
CA ASP A 70 -27.64 -2.47 -11.54
C ASP A 70 -27.23 -3.70 -10.72
N ARG A 71 -27.88 -3.83 -9.56
CA ARG A 71 -27.76 -4.93 -8.59
C ARG A 71 -27.96 -6.30 -9.25
N LYS A 72 -28.76 -6.42 -10.31
CA LYS A 72 -28.96 -7.67 -11.07
C LYS A 72 -27.70 -8.03 -11.88
N VAL A 73 -27.13 -7.08 -12.62
CA VAL A 73 -25.90 -7.29 -13.41
C VAL A 73 -24.74 -7.68 -12.48
N ARG A 74 -24.59 -7.02 -11.32
CA ARG A 74 -23.59 -7.38 -10.31
C ARG A 74 -23.78 -8.80 -9.77
N LYS A 75 -25.03 -9.19 -9.42
CA LYS A 75 -25.34 -10.56 -8.96
C LYS A 75 -25.04 -11.62 -10.02
N THR A 76 -25.39 -11.38 -11.27
CA THR A 76 -25.09 -12.31 -12.38
C THR A 76 -23.59 -12.44 -12.61
N ARG A 77 -22.83 -11.34 -12.64
CA ARG A 77 -21.36 -11.37 -12.75
C ARG A 77 -20.71 -12.14 -11.60
N GLN A 78 -21.18 -11.93 -10.37
CA GLN A 78 -20.69 -12.66 -9.19
C GLN A 78 -20.98 -14.16 -9.28
N TRP A 79 -22.23 -14.54 -9.60
CA TRP A 79 -22.65 -15.93 -9.78
C TRP A 79 -21.84 -16.67 -10.86
N PHE A 80 -21.49 -16.00 -11.96
CA PHE A 80 -20.61 -16.58 -12.98
C PHE A 80 -19.19 -16.81 -12.45
N LYS A 81 -18.60 -15.83 -11.74
CA LYS A 81 -17.27 -16.02 -11.13
C LYS A 81 -17.26 -17.16 -10.11
N ASP A 82 -18.27 -17.24 -9.25
CA ASP A 82 -18.42 -18.29 -8.23
C ASP A 82 -18.52 -19.70 -8.83
N ARG A 83 -19.01 -19.84 -10.08
CA ARG A 83 -19.19 -21.12 -10.78
C ARG A 83 -18.07 -21.50 -11.75
N LEU A 84 -17.24 -20.54 -12.15
CA LEU A 84 -16.22 -20.73 -13.20
C LEU A 84 -14.80 -20.90 -12.65
N ILE A 85 -14.56 -20.69 -11.35
CA ILE A 85 -13.23 -20.77 -10.74
C ILE A 85 -13.24 -21.83 -9.62
N PRO A 86 -12.89 -23.09 -9.92
CA PRO A 86 -12.69 -24.12 -8.90
C PRO A 86 -11.63 -23.70 -7.87
N GLY A 87 -11.89 -23.91 -6.58
CA GLY A 87 -10.98 -23.54 -5.49
C GLY A 87 -11.01 -22.05 -5.08
N ALA A 88 -11.84 -21.21 -5.69
CA ALA A 88 -12.00 -19.79 -5.31
C ALA A 88 -12.73 -19.54 -3.98
N VAL A 89 -13.12 -20.61 -3.27
CA VAL A 89 -13.66 -20.55 -1.90
C VAL A 89 -12.52 -20.66 -0.88
N ASP A 90 -11.45 -21.38 -1.23
CA ASP A 90 -10.30 -21.69 -0.35
C ASP A 90 -9.12 -20.72 -0.57
N ASP A 91 -9.30 -19.70 -1.41
CA ASP A 91 -8.30 -18.72 -1.86
C ASP A 91 -6.98 -19.30 -2.41
N LEU A 92 -6.93 -20.60 -2.74
CA LEU A 92 -5.71 -21.29 -3.18
C LEU A 92 -5.13 -20.78 -4.53
N PRO A 93 -5.92 -20.50 -5.59
CA PRO A 93 -5.35 -20.14 -6.90
C PRO A 93 -4.75 -18.72 -6.91
N LEU A 94 -3.42 -18.60 -7.00
CA LEU A 94 -2.69 -17.31 -7.03
C LEU A 94 -3.18 -16.33 -8.12
N ASP A 95 -3.75 -16.81 -9.20
CA ASP A 95 -4.21 -16.00 -10.33
C ASP A 95 -5.66 -15.50 -10.17
N THR A 96 -6.31 -15.77 -9.05
CA THR A 96 -7.61 -15.21 -8.67
C THR A 96 -7.47 -14.36 -7.40
N PRO A 97 -8.10 -13.18 -7.30
CA PRO A 97 -8.10 -12.41 -6.05
C PRO A 97 -8.75 -13.19 -4.90
N PRO A 98 -8.26 -13.06 -3.65
CA PRO A 98 -8.84 -13.72 -2.49
C PRO A 98 -10.25 -13.22 -2.17
N ARG A 99 -11.01 -14.05 -1.45
CA ARG A 99 -12.33 -13.75 -0.88
C ARG A 99 -12.29 -13.41 0.59
N TYR A 100 -11.26 -13.86 1.32
CA TYR A 100 -11.08 -13.59 2.75
C TYR A 100 -12.30 -13.97 3.62
N PHE A 101 -13.03 -15.01 3.26
CA PHE A 101 -14.24 -15.41 4.00
C PHE A 101 -13.94 -15.75 5.47
N ASP A 102 -12.79 -16.37 5.71
CA ASP A 102 -12.19 -16.63 7.01
C ASP A 102 -11.97 -15.34 7.81
N LEU A 103 -11.21 -14.38 7.27
CA LEU A 103 -10.92 -13.13 7.98
C LEU A 103 -12.17 -12.27 8.18
N TYR A 104 -13.12 -12.25 7.25
CA TYR A 104 -14.41 -11.58 7.45
C TYR A 104 -15.28 -12.28 8.51
N GLU A 105 -15.14 -13.59 8.72
CA GLU A 105 -15.79 -14.31 9.83
C GLU A 105 -15.11 -14.01 11.18
N GLU A 106 -13.78 -14.12 11.26
CA GLU A 106 -13.00 -13.72 12.45
C GLU A 106 -13.32 -12.27 12.86
N GLN A 107 -13.34 -11.34 11.89
CA GLN A 107 -13.65 -9.94 12.11
C GLN A 107 -15.08 -9.71 12.62
N ARG A 108 -16.07 -10.45 12.11
CA ARG A 108 -17.46 -10.36 12.62
C ARG A 108 -17.60 -10.92 14.04
N ASN A 109 -16.75 -11.89 14.40
CA ASN A 109 -16.73 -12.54 15.71
C ASN A 109 -15.76 -11.90 16.72
N LEU A 110 -15.22 -10.71 16.44
CA LEU A 110 -14.36 -9.98 17.39
C LEU A 110 -15.08 -9.77 18.73
N PRO A 111 -14.43 -9.99 19.90
CA PRO A 111 -15.12 -10.00 21.19
C PRO A 111 -15.84 -8.69 21.57
N GLN A 112 -15.38 -7.55 21.04
CA GLN A 112 -15.99 -6.24 21.20
C GLN A 112 -17.22 -5.97 20.31
N HIS A 113 -17.50 -6.83 19.32
CA HIS A 113 -18.70 -6.75 18.46
C HIS A 113 -19.94 -7.33 19.14
N ASN A 114 -20.16 -6.94 20.40
CA ASN A 114 -21.27 -7.41 21.23
C ASN A 114 -21.98 -6.22 21.87
N LEU A 115 -23.24 -6.01 21.48
CA LEU A 115 -24.07 -4.91 21.96
C LEU A 115 -24.34 -4.95 23.48
N SER A 116 -24.22 -6.11 24.11
CA SER A 116 -24.47 -6.32 25.55
C SER A 116 -23.28 -5.96 26.44
N LEU A 117 -22.14 -5.56 25.87
CA LEU A 117 -20.98 -5.12 26.65
C LEU A 117 -21.26 -3.81 27.39
N PRO A 118 -20.69 -3.64 28.60
CA PRO A 118 -20.79 -2.39 29.34
C PRO A 118 -19.99 -1.27 28.66
N TYR A 119 -20.30 -0.02 29.02
CA TYR A 119 -19.46 1.13 28.72
C TYR A 119 -18.00 0.87 29.13
N PRO A 120 -16.99 1.20 28.30
CA PRO A 120 -17.05 2.07 27.11
C PRO A 120 -17.40 1.39 25.77
N GLU A 121 -17.78 0.12 25.78
CA GLU A 121 -18.12 -0.68 24.60
C GLU A 121 -19.64 -0.91 24.48
N GLY A 122 -20.05 -1.83 23.58
CA GLY A 122 -21.44 -2.25 23.39
C GLY A 122 -22.39 -1.13 22.94
N ALA A 123 -23.69 -1.32 23.16
CA ALA A 123 -24.74 -0.41 22.70
C ALA A 123 -24.61 1.02 23.26
N THR A 124 -23.95 1.15 24.43
CA THR A 124 -23.71 2.40 25.15
C THR A 124 -22.37 3.07 24.86
N GLY A 125 -21.48 2.41 24.11
CA GLY A 125 -20.11 2.88 23.88
C GLY A 125 -20.00 4.18 23.10
N ARG A 126 -18.78 4.73 23.07
CA ARG A 126 -18.41 5.90 22.25
C ARG A 126 -17.51 5.45 21.12
N TYR A 127 -17.85 5.83 19.90
CA TYR A 127 -17.23 5.40 18.67
C TYR A 127 -16.87 6.62 17.80
N VAL A 128 -15.85 6.48 16.94
CA VAL A 128 -15.53 7.44 15.88
C VAL A 128 -15.13 6.74 14.58
N LYS A 129 -15.84 7.06 13.50
CA LYS A 129 -15.54 6.61 12.14
C LYS A 129 -14.92 7.74 11.35
N PHE A 130 -13.78 7.48 10.71
CA PHE A 130 -13.10 8.46 9.86
C PHE A 130 -13.30 8.07 8.39
N THR A 131 -14.46 8.43 7.83
CA THR A 131 -14.73 8.27 6.39
C THR A 131 -13.91 9.27 5.55
N SER A 132 -13.35 10.30 6.19
CA SER A 132 -12.31 11.20 5.67
C SER A 132 -10.93 10.55 5.43
N GLN A 133 -10.69 9.34 5.94
CA GLN A 133 -9.40 8.66 5.78
C GLN A 133 -9.05 8.40 4.30
N ILE A 134 -7.76 8.33 3.99
CA ILE A 134 -7.26 8.01 2.65
C ILE A 134 -7.78 6.64 2.20
N ASN A 135 -8.27 6.59 0.97
CA ASN A 135 -8.61 5.39 0.23
C ASN A 135 -8.06 5.51 -1.21
N MET A 136 -8.06 4.41 -1.98
CA MET A 136 -7.65 4.41 -3.40
C MET A 136 -6.27 5.02 -3.67
N LEU A 137 -5.35 4.86 -2.72
CA LEU A 137 -3.96 5.27 -2.78
C LEU A 137 -3.08 4.12 -2.29
N GLY A 138 -1.77 4.17 -2.50
CA GLY A 138 -0.88 3.10 -2.06
C GLY A 138 -0.95 2.87 -0.55
N TRP A 139 -1.03 1.60 -0.14
CA TRP A 139 -1.19 1.13 1.26
C TRP A 139 -0.44 1.97 2.30
N ASN A 140 0.80 2.35 2.02
CA ASN A 140 1.65 3.05 2.97
C ASN A 140 1.26 4.52 3.24
N ASN A 141 0.53 5.17 2.34
CA ASN A 141 -0.07 6.48 2.63
C ASN A 141 -1.27 6.32 3.57
N VAL A 142 -2.10 5.30 3.31
CA VAL A 142 -3.24 4.93 4.18
C VAL A 142 -2.74 4.55 5.58
N PHE A 143 -1.72 3.69 5.67
CA PHE A 143 -1.23 3.12 6.92
C PHE A 143 -0.69 4.16 7.91
N ASN A 144 0.04 5.19 7.45
CA ASN A 144 0.46 6.31 8.31
C ASN A 144 -0.74 7.00 8.95
N GLU A 145 -1.78 7.30 8.16
CA GLU A 145 -2.98 7.97 8.65
C GLU A 145 -3.79 7.06 9.58
N LEU A 146 -4.00 5.78 9.24
CA LEU A 146 -4.72 4.81 10.09
C LEU A 146 -4.16 4.74 11.52
N LEU A 147 -2.83 4.74 11.67
CA LEU A 147 -2.18 4.72 12.99
C LEU A 147 -2.43 6.01 13.77
N MET A 148 -2.32 7.18 13.13
CA MET A 148 -2.58 8.45 13.79
C MET A 148 -4.07 8.65 14.13
N LEU A 149 -4.98 8.18 13.27
CA LEU A 149 -6.43 8.20 13.50
C LEU A 149 -6.85 7.27 14.66
N ASN A 150 -6.24 6.09 14.76
CA ASN A 150 -6.45 5.22 15.92
C ASN A 150 -5.88 5.86 17.21
N TYR A 151 -4.69 6.47 17.15
CA TYR A 151 -4.14 7.20 18.31
C TYR A 151 -5.05 8.37 18.73
N LEU A 152 -5.63 9.10 17.77
CA LEU A 152 -6.62 10.15 18.03
C LEU A 152 -7.92 9.61 18.65
N ALA A 153 -8.45 8.48 18.18
CA ALA A 153 -9.61 7.82 18.76
C ALA A 153 -9.35 7.35 20.20
N TYR A 154 -8.21 6.70 20.43
CA TYR A 154 -7.71 6.28 21.73
C TYR A 154 -7.62 7.47 22.72
N LYS A 155 -6.96 8.57 22.32
CA LYS A 155 -6.81 9.76 23.17
C LYS A 155 -8.14 10.49 23.45
N SER A 156 -9.09 10.45 22.51
CA SER A 156 -10.43 11.03 22.68
C SER A 156 -11.43 10.11 23.41
N LYS A 157 -10.97 8.94 23.87
CA LYS A 157 -11.75 7.91 24.58
C LYS A 157 -12.93 7.40 23.74
N ARG A 158 -12.63 7.00 22.50
CA ARG A 158 -13.58 6.46 21.53
C ARG A 158 -13.01 5.22 20.86
N ALA A 159 -13.86 4.23 20.59
CA ALA A 159 -13.50 3.10 19.75
C ALA A 159 -13.26 3.61 18.33
N TYR A 160 -12.07 3.33 17.81
CA TYR A 160 -11.75 3.56 16.41
C TYR A 160 -12.59 2.61 15.54
N VAL A 161 -13.31 3.15 14.55
CA VAL A 161 -14.03 2.33 13.58
C VAL A 161 -13.11 2.07 12.40
N PHE A 162 -12.50 0.89 12.40
CA PHE A 162 -11.60 0.49 11.33
C PHE A 162 -12.37 -0.02 10.10
N GLN A 163 -11.75 0.17 8.94
CA GLN A 163 -12.35 -0.09 7.62
C GLN A 163 -11.34 -0.91 6.79
N ASP A 164 -11.85 -1.67 5.82
CA ASP A 164 -11.00 -2.44 4.89
C ASP A 164 -10.12 -1.49 4.06
N TYR A 165 -8.90 -1.92 3.70
CA TYR A 165 -8.08 -1.17 2.76
C TYR A 165 -8.70 -1.24 1.36
N VAL A 166 -8.98 -0.07 0.78
CA VAL A 166 -9.57 0.08 -0.55
C VAL A 166 -8.47 0.40 -1.56
N TRP A 167 -8.25 -0.50 -2.51
CA TRP A 167 -7.19 -0.40 -3.50
C TRP A 167 -7.36 0.74 -4.50
N LYS A 168 -6.26 1.38 -4.88
CA LYS A 168 -6.13 1.97 -6.22
C LYS A 168 -5.96 0.82 -7.22
N MET A 169 -6.73 0.81 -8.31
CA MET A 169 -6.68 -0.31 -9.26
C MET A 169 -5.30 -0.46 -9.92
N ASP A 170 -4.56 0.65 -10.16
CA ASP A 170 -3.18 0.63 -10.67
C ASP A 170 -2.18 -0.15 -9.78
N TYR A 171 -2.52 -0.36 -8.50
CA TYR A 171 -1.67 -1.07 -7.54
C TYR A 171 -2.21 -2.46 -7.21
N PHE A 172 -3.43 -2.80 -7.67
CA PHE A 172 -4.07 -4.07 -7.35
C PHE A 172 -3.33 -5.25 -8.03
N PRO A 173 -3.01 -6.37 -7.34
CA PRO A 173 -2.14 -7.42 -7.90
C PRO A 173 -2.75 -8.29 -9.03
N TRP A 174 -3.97 -7.97 -9.48
CA TRP A 174 -4.70 -8.66 -10.55
C TRP A 174 -5.38 -7.64 -11.48
N GLU A 175 -5.72 -8.10 -12.68
CA GLU A 175 -6.49 -7.31 -13.65
C GLU A 175 -7.83 -6.82 -13.07
N GLU A 176 -8.21 -5.58 -13.37
CA GLU A 176 -9.43 -4.92 -12.83
C GLU A 176 -10.71 -5.77 -13.00
N TYR A 177 -10.85 -6.50 -14.12
CA TYR A 177 -12.03 -7.32 -14.36
C TYR A 177 -12.15 -8.50 -13.38
N MET A 178 -11.05 -8.95 -12.78
CA MET A 178 -10.99 -10.03 -11.80
C MET A 178 -11.50 -9.62 -10.41
N ALA A 179 -11.41 -8.33 -10.05
CA ALA A 179 -11.85 -7.82 -8.75
C ALA A 179 -13.31 -8.20 -8.40
N TRP A 180 -13.54 -8.64 -7.16
CA TRP A 180 -14.86 -9.04 -6.67
C TRP A 180 -15.82 -7.86 -6.49
N THR A 181 -15.28 -6.70 -6.12
CA THR A 181 -15.99 -5.43 -5.96
C THR A 181 -15.37 -4.36 -6.85
N VAL A 182 -16.17 -3.35 -7.24
CA VAL A 182 -15.62 -2.14 -7.86
C VAL A 182 -14.92 -1.35 -6.77
N HIS A 183 -13.64 -1.08 -7.00
CA HIS A 183 -12.58 -0.97 -5.99
C HIS A 183 -12.45 -2.28 -5.18
N ALA A 184 -11.33 -2.97 -5.39
CA ALA A 184 -10.98 -4.15 -4.62
C ALA A 184 -10.70 -3.77 -3.15
N ARG A 185 -10.87 -4.74 -2.24
CA ARG A 185 -10.72 -4.54 -0.80
C ARG A 185 -9.95 -5.67 -0.15
N THR A 186 -9.11 -5.30 0.81
CA THR A 186 -8.36 -6.22 1.67
C THR A 186 -8.75 -5.93 3.12
N PRO A 187 -9.23 -6.92 3.90
CA PRO A 187 -9.55 -6.73 5.31
C PRO A 187 -8.33 -6.19 6.06
N LEU A 188 -8.51 -5.24 6.97
CA LEU A 188 -7.40 -4.68 7.72
C LEU A 188 -6.60 -5.75 8.54
N PRO A 189 -7.25 -6.78 9.14
CA PRO A 189 -6.54 -7.90 9.78
C PRO A 189 -5.65 -8.73 8.85
N ALA A 190 -5.82 -8.66 7.52
CA ALA A 190 -4.92 -9.31 6.57
C ALA A 190 -3.56 -8.60 6.50
N LEU A 191 -3.54 -7.28 6.66
CA LEU A 191 -2.36 -6.42 6.47
C LEU A 191 -1.60 -6.13 7.78
N ILE A 192 -2.31 -6.03 8.91
CA ILE A 192 -1.72 -5.75 10.23
C ILE A 192 -2.49 -6.45 11.35
N ALA A 193 -1.85 -6.58 12.50
CA ALA A 193 -2.48 -6.98 13.76
C ALA A 193 -2.23 -5.93 14.86
N GLY A 194 -2.96 -6.06 15.98
CA GLY A 194 -2.94 -5.09 17.07
C GLY A 194 -4.19 -4.19 17.12
N PRO A 195 -4.23 -3.17 18.00
CA PRO A 195 -5.44 -2.41 18.29
C PRO A 195 -6.09 -1.74 17.07
N THR A 196 -5.30 -1.30 16.09
CA THR A 196 -5.81 -0.65 14.86
C THR A 196 -6.69 -1.57 14.03
N ALA A 197 -6.50 -2.90 14.11
CA ALA A 197 -7.30 -3.92 13.43
C ALA A 197 -8.24 -4.68 14.39
N GLY A 198 -8.62 -4.08 15.52
CA GLY A 198 -9.51 -4.69 16.50
C GLY A 198 -8.83 -5.62 17.52
N GLY A 199 -7.50 -5.63 17.61
CA GLY A 199 -6.78 -6.30 18.68
C GLY A 199 -7.01 -5.66 20.07
N PRO A 200 -6.60 -6.34 21.15
CA PRO A 200 -6.74 -5.81 22.51
C PRO A 200 -5.74 -4.69 22.81
N TRP A 201 -6.14 -3.78 23.69
CA TRP A 201 -5.23 -2.85 24.39
C TRP A 201 -4.43 -3.58 25.49
N PRO A 202 -3.46 -2.93 26.17
CA PRO A 202 -2.78 -3.52 27.33
C PRO A 202 -3.77 -3.92 28.44
N ALA A 203 -3.38 -4.90 29.26
CA ALA A 203 -4.22 -5.33 30.37
C ALA A 203 -4.50 -4.16 31.35
N GLY A 204 -5.77 -3.90 31.64
CA GLY A 204 -6.22 -2.80 32.50
C GLY A 204 -6.38 -1.44 31.80
N ASP A 205 -6.10 -1.35 30.50
CA ASP A 205 -6.39 -0.14 29.72
C ASP A 205 -7.91 0.10 29.62
N PRO A 206 -8.42 1.29 30.00
CA PRO A 206 -9.84 1.60 29.97
C PRO A 206 -10.35 2.08 28.60
N ALA A 207 -9.51 2.11 27.56
CA ALA A 207 -9.95 2.48 26.21
C ALA A 207 -10.86 1.38 25.61
N PRO A 208 -11.97 1.75 24.93
CA PRO A 208 -12.77 0.78 24.18
C PRO A 208 -11.97 0.27 22.98
N ARG A 209 -12.12 -1.02 22.63
CA ARG A 209 -11.42 -1.62 21.50
C ARG A 209 -11.99 -1.14 20.17
N SER A 210 -11.14 -1.09 19.15
CA SER A 210 -11.55 -0.74 17.79
C SER A 210 -12.56 -1.75 17.24
N VAL A 211 -13.57 -1.26 16.51
CA VAL A 211 -14.61 -2.08 15.89
C VAL A 211 -14.59 -1.95 14.39
N HIS A 212 -15.02 -2.97 13.66
CA HIS A 212 -15.17 -2.88 12.21
C HIS A 212 -16.41 -2.06 11.83
N GLN A 213 -16.38 -1.45 10.64
CA GLN A 213 -17.52 -0.69 10.11
C GLN A 213 -18.85 -1.47 10.12
N ASP A 214 -18.85 -2.79 9.92
CA ASP A 214 -20.07 -3.60 9.90
C ASP A 214 -20.76 -3.64 11.28
N PHE A 215 -19.98 -3.63 12.37
CA PHE A 215 -20.53 -3.51 13.72
C PHE A 215 -20.91 -2.07 14.06
N TRP A 216 -20.13 -1.09 13.58
CA TRP A 216 -20.50 0.33 13.67
C TRP A 216 -21.89 0.59 13.03
N ASP A 217 -22.16 0.06 11.83
CA ASP A 217 -23.44 0.29 11.13
C ASP A 217 -24.65 -0.29 11.91
N ILE A 218 -24.41 -1.25 12.83
CA ILE A 218 -25.42 -1.82 13.74
C ILE A 218 -25.57 -0.97 15.02
N VAL A 219 -24.47 -0.57 15.66
CA VAL A 219 -24.49 0.15 16.95
C VAL A 219 -24.71 1.66 16.80
N CYS A 220 -24.42 2.19 15.61
CA CYS A 220 -24.50 3.58 15.20
C CYS A 220 -25.26 3.72 13.87
N PRO A 221 -26.57 3.36 13.82
CA PRO A 221 -27.41 3.59 12.64
C PRO A 221 -27.51 5.10 12.32
N PRO A 222 -27.87 5.50 11.08
CA PRO A 222 -27.72 6.87 10.59
C PRO A 222 -28.33 7.95 11.47
N GLU A 223 -29.49 7.70 12.08
CA GLU A 223 -30.19 8.61 12.99
C GLU A 223 -29.46 8.88 14.32
N ARG A 224 -28.47 8.05 14.68
CA ARG A 224 -27.58 8.23 15.84
C ARG A 224 -26.25 8.89 15.49
N VAL A 225 -25.90 9.00 14.20
CA VAL A 225 -24.59 9.51 13.76
C VAL A 225 -24.57 11.04 13.75
N LYS A 226 -23.64 11.62 14.52
CA LYS A 226 -23.27 13.03 14.37
C LYS A 226 -22.14 13.16 13.35
N VAL A 227 -22.38 13.90 12.29
CA VAL A 227 -21.38 14.18 11.25
C VAL A 227 -20.54 15.40 11.63
N ILE A 228 -19.22 15.28 11.52
CA ILE A 228 -18.26 16.39 11.62
C ILE A 228 -17.51 16.48 10.29
N TRP A 229 -17.55 17.67 9.67
CA TRP A 229 -16.82 17.93 8.43
C TRP A 229 -15.40 18.42 8.73
N THR A 230 -14.39 17.81 8.12
CA THR A 230 -12.98 18.18 8.36
C THR A 230 -12.69 19.64 8.00
N HIS A 231 -13.17 20.11 6.85
CA HIS A 231 -12.95 21.49 6.40
C HIS A 231 -13.54 22.56 7.34
N HIS A 232 -14.61 22.27 8.07
CA HIS A 232 -15.13 23.17 9.10
C HIS A 232 -14.13 23.30 10.25
N VAL A 233 -13.65 22.17 10.79
CA VAL A 233 -12.67 22.14 11.90
C VAL A 233 -11.35 22.78 11.48
N LYS A 234 -10.86 22.49 10.27
CA LYS A 234 -9.64 23.10 9.74
C LYS A 234 -9.76 24.62 9.58
N LYS A 235 -10.91 25.12 9.13
CA LYS A 235 -11.18 26.55 8.98
C LYS A 235 -11.38 27.26 10.33
N GLU A 236 -12.05 26.62 11.29
CA GLU A 236 -12.30 27.18 12.62
C GLU A 236 -11.01 27.39 13.42
N PHE A 237 -10.04 26.47 13.28
CA PHE A 237 -8.79 26.49 14.06
C PHE A 237 -7.53 26.78 13.23
N ASP A 238 -7.66 27.21 11.97
CA ASP A 238 -6.56 27.51 11.02
C ASP A 238 -5.51 26.38 10.88
N LEU A 239 -5.99 25.15 10.68
CA LEU A 239 -5.15 23.94 10.76
C LEU A 239 -4.32 23.67 9.49
N HIS A 240 -4.73 24.18 8.32
CA HIS A 240 -4.09 23.90 7.03
C HIS A 240 -2.58 24.15 7.05
N TRP A 241 -2.16 25.32 7.54
CA TRP A 241 -0.77 25.78 7.54
C TRP A 241 -0.15 25.83 8.93
N THR A 242 -0.86 25.35 9.96
CA THR A 242 -0.37 25.24 11.34
C THR A 242 1.01 24.54 11.36
N PRO A 243 2.07 25.14 11.93
CA PRO A 243 3.45 24.64 11.79
C PRO A 243 3.75 23.37 12.59
N THR A 244 2.82 22.89 13.43
CA THR A 244 3.04 21.72 14.30
C THR A 244 1.85 20.77 14.32
N SER A 245 2.13 19.50 14.03
CA SER A 245 1.18 18.39 14.16
C SER A 245 0.56 18.27 15.55
N LYS A 246 1.27 18.64 16.62
CA LYS A 246 0.72 18.63 17.99
C LYS A 246 -0.53 19.50 18.11
N PHE A 247 -0.53 20.71 17.57
CA PHE A 247 -1.70 21.59 17.65
C PHE A 247 -2.88 21.03 16.85
N ILE A 248 -2.63 20.49 15.65
CA ILE A 248 -3.65 19.80 14.85
C ILE A 248 -4.26 18.64 15.64
N PHE A 249 -3.41 17.79 16.24
CA PHE A 249 -3.82 16.65 17.04
C PHE A 249 -4.61 17.08 18.30
N GLU A 250 -4.13 18.06 19.04
CA GLU A 250 -4.77 18.59 20.25
C GLU A 250 -6.16 19.17 19.96
N LYS A 251 -6.33 19.92 18.86
CA LYS A 251 -7.63 20.46 18.45
C LYS A 251 -8.61 19.36 18.08
N TRP A 252 -8.20 18.41 17.24
CA TRP A 252 -9.04 17.26 16.89
C TRP A 252 -9.37 16.38 18.10
N ASN A 253 -8.40 16.15 18.99
CA ASN A 253 -8.60 15.39 20.22
C ASN A 253 -9.63 16.09 21.12
N LYS A 254 -9.53 17.42 21.31
CA LYS A 254 -10.51 18.20 22.07
C LYS A 254 -11.91 18.13 21.45
N VAL A 255 -12.03 18.34 20.13
CA VAL A 255 -13.31 18.26 19.40
C VAL A 255 -13.99 16.90 19.63
N LEU A 256 -13.25 15.79 19.54
CA LEU A 256 -13.81 14.45 19.71
C LEU A 256 -14.05 14.06 21.18
N LEU A 257 -13.19 14.52 22.09
CA LEU A 257 -13.25 14.21 23.53
C LEU A 257 -14.43 14.91 24.21
N ASP A 258 -14.60 16.21 23.95
CA ASP A 258 -15.63 17.04 24.58
C ASP A 258 -17.05 16.75 24.06
N ASP A 259 -17.17 16.23 22.83
CA ASP A 259 -18.45 15.94 22.21
C ASP A 259 -19.17 14.76 22.89
N THR A 260 -20.41 14.97 23.33
CA THR A 260 -21.21 13.96 24.03
C THR A 260 -21.83 12.92 23.11
N ALA A 261 -21.81 13.12 21.78
CA ALA A 261 -22.35 12.16 20.82
C ALA A 261 -21.63 10.82 20.92
N LYS A 262 -22.40 9.73 21.04
CA LYS A 262 -21.88 8.35 21.10
C LYS A 262 -21.30 7.90 19.76
N CYS A 263 -21.89 8.34 18.66
CA CYS A 263 -21.50 7.97 17.30
C CYS A 263 -21.07 9.23 16.56
N ILE A 264 -19.78 9.38 16.25
CA ILE A 264 -19.27 10.47 15.42
C ILE A 264 -18.71 9.91 14.11
N GLU A 265 -19.11 10.51 13.00
CA GLU A 265 -18.50 10.26 11.70
C GLU A 265 -17.78 11.53 11.22
N VAL A 266 -16.48 11.43 10.97
CA VAL A 266 -15.63 12.52 10.49
C VAL A 266 -15.43 12.37 9.00
N ILE A 267 -16.01 13.28 8.21
CA ILE A 267 -16.06 13.19 6.74
C ILE A 267 -15.33 14.35 6.06
N ALA A 268 -14.72 14.05 4.92
CA ALA A 268 -14.13 15.06 4.03
C ALA A 268 -15.23 15.71 3.18
N PRO A 269 -15.08 16.98 2.77
CA PRO A 269 -15.91 17.55 1.72
C PRO A 269 -15.56 16.95 0.34
N GLN A 270 -16.25 17.39 -0.71
CA GLN A 270 -15.85 17.09 -2.08
C GLN A 270 -14.54 17.81 -2.45
N ARG A 271 -13.76 17.26 -3.40
CA ARG A 271 -12.40 17.74 -3.74
C ARG A 271 -12.36 19.16 -4.32
N ASP A 272 -13.47 19.65 -4.84
CA ASP A 272 -13.64 21.04 -5.31
C ASP A 272 -13.73 22.05 -4.15
N ILE A 273 -14.18 21.62 -2.98
CA ILE A 273 -14.18 22.39 -1.73
C ILE A 273 -12.83 22.28 -1.03
N GLU A 274 -12.30 21.05 -0.87
CA GLU A 274 -10.97 20.81 -0.30
C GLU A 274 -10.35 19.54 -0.89
N ASP A 275 -9.25 19.69 -1.63
CA ASP A 275 -8.56 18.59 -2.32
C ASP A 275 -7.98 17.54 -1.34
N PHE A 276 -7.52 18.01 -0.16
CA PHE A 276 -6.89 17.19 0.88
C PHE A 276 -7.70 17.19 2.19
N GLY A 277 -8.98 16.85 2.10
CA GLY A 277 -9.93 16.85 3.22
C GLY A 277 -9.70 15.83 4.36
N GLN A 278 -8.53 15.18 4.43
CA GLN A 278 -8.12 14.30 5.54
C GLN A 278 -8.01 15.04 6.87
N VAL A 279 -8.06 14.31 7.99
CA VAL A 279 -7.75 14.85 9.33
C VAL A 279 -6.26 15.19 9.44
N PHE A 280 -5.40 14.29 8.97
CA PHE A 280 -3.96 14.45 8.89
C PHE A 280 -3.56 14.37 7.41
N ASP A 281 -3.51 15.54 6.76
CA ASP A 281 -3.40 15.63 5.30
C ASP A 281 -1.98 15.45 4.74
N LEU A 282 -1.89 15.36 3.41
CA LEU A 282 -0.64 15.13 2.68
C LEU A 282 0.44 16.18 3.02
N TRP A 283 0.06 17.44 3.24
CA TRP A 283 1.00 18.52 3.53
C TRP A 283 1.60 18.39 4.93
N LEU A 284 0.87 17.80 5.87
CA LEU A 284 1.39 17.41 7.18
C LEU A 284 2.40 16.25 7.06
N TRP A 285 2.03 15.18 6.36
CA TRP A 285 2.89 13.99 6.22
C TRP A 285 4.13 14.21 5.35
N GLY A 286 4.04 15.06 4.33
CA GLY A 286 5.12 15.39 3.40
C GLY A 286 6.08 16.48 3.88
N SER A 287 6.06 16.85 5.16
CA SER A 287 6.92 17.89 5.73
C SER A 287 7.41 17.52 7.14
N ASP A 288 8.28 18.35 7.72
CA ASP A 288 8.79 18.21 9.09
C ASP A 288 7.73 18.52 10.17
N ARG A 289 6.62 19.18 9.79
CA ARG A 289 5.47 19.51 10.65
C ARG A 289 4.93 18.30 11.43
N ILE A 290 5.09 17.07 10.93
CA ILE A 290 4.66 15.84 11.62
C ILE A 290 5.61 15.37 12.74
N LEU A 291 6.90 15.73 12.69
CA LEU A 291 7.92 15.25 13.63
C LEU A 291 7.61 15.49 15.12
N PRO A 292 6.96 16.60 15.55
CA PRO A 292 6.56 16.79 16.94
C PRO A 292 5.70 15.66 17.52
N MET A 293 4.90 14.96 16.71
CA MET A 293 4.07 13.83 17.17
C MET A 293 4.84 12.50 17.30
N TRP A 294 6.11 12.44 16.90
CA TRP A 294 6.88 11.19 16.83
C TRP A 294 6.94 10.45 18.17
N GLU A 295 7.42 11.09 19.22
CA GLU A 295 7.59 10.46 20.55
C GLU A 295 6.25 9.94 21.09
N GLU A 296 5.19 10.75 20.99
CA GLU A 296 3.85 10.38 21.45
C GLU A 296 3.23 9.22 20.67
N LEU A 297 3.39 9.20 19.35
CA LEU A 297 2.87 8.10 18.53
C LEU A 297 3.71 6.83 18.76
N ARG A 298 5.05 6.93 18.77
CA ARG A 298 5.97 5.82 19.01
C ARG A 298 5.67 5.11 20.33
N ASP A 299 5.49 5.87 21.41
CA ASP A 299 5.28 5.32 22.76
C ASP A 299 3.82 4.96 23.05
N SER A 300 2.89 5.29 22.14
CA SER A 300 1.49 4.92 22.28
C SER A 300 1.26 3.39 22.19
N PRO A 301 0.21 2.86 22.85
CA PRO A 301 -0.20 1.46 22.64
C PRO A 301 -0.52 1.11 21.19
N VAL A 302 -0.88 2.09 20.36
CA VAL A 302 -1.16 1.88 18.93
C VAL A 302 0.09 1.42 18.17
N SER A 303 1.25 2.00 18.48
CA SER A 303 2.52 1.64 17.87
C SER A 303 3.22 0.51 18.60
N GLN A 304 3.20 0.50 19.93
CA GLN A 304 3.84 -0.55 20.74
C GLN A 304 3.16 -1.93 20.60
N LEU A 305 1.87 -1.98 20.27
CA LEU A 305 1.14 -3.23 19.99
C LEU A 305 0.92 -3.48 18.49
N LEU A 306 1.55 -2.71 17.61
CA LEU A 306 1.45 -2.89 16.15
C LEU A 306 2.17 -4.16 15.70
N ALA A 307 1.40 -5.21 15.44
CA ALA A 307 1.90 -6.52 15.09
C ALA A 307 1.77 -6.82 13.59
N THR A 308 2.57 -7.78 13.14
CA THR A 308 2.44 -8.41 11.82
C THR A 308 1.19 -9.30 11.81
N SER A 309 0.40 -9.28 10.75
CA SER A 309 -0.77 -10.16 10.66
C SER A 309 -0.35 -11.64 10.64
N PRO A 310 -1.20 -12.58 11.13
CA PRO A 310 -0.94 -14.00 11.00
C PRO A 310 -0.72 -14.44 9.54
N LEU A 311 -1.44 -13.82 8.60
CA LEU A 311 -1.28 -14.05 7.16
C LEU A 311 0.14 -13.72 6.66
N ILE A 312 0.65 -12.53 7.00
CA ILE A 312 2.01 -12.12 6.62
C ILE A 312 3.04 -12.99 7.35
N GLN A 313 2.83 -13.31 8.62
CA GLN A 313 3.77 -14.16 9.37
C GLN A 313 3.88 -15.57 8.75
N ARG A 314 2.78 -16.19 8.30
CA ARG A 314 2.84 -17.45 7.53
C ARG A 314 3.69 -17.33 6.26
N ALA A 315 3.56 -16.23 5.53
CA ALA A 315 4.36 -15.99 4.32
C ALA A 315 5.84 -15.69 4.63
N VAL A 316 6.14 -15.03 5.76
CA VAL A 316 7.51 -14.88 6.29
C VAL A 316 8.13 -16.24 6.59
N ASP A 317 7.41 -17.09 7.34
CA ASP A 317 7.91 -18.40 7.77
C ASP A 317 8.19 -19.32 6.58
N ARG A 318 7.30 -19.30 5.56
CA ARG A 318 7.46 -20.00 4.28
C ARG A 318 8.77 -19.62 3.58
N ASN A 319 9.09 -18.33 3.53
CA ASN A 319 10.22 -17.79 2.77
C ASN A 319 11.49 -17.61 3.61
N MET A 320 11.46 -17.91 4.91
CA MET A 320 12.58 -17.84 5.85
C MET A 320 13.84 -18.57 5.33
N HIS A 321 13.66 -19.66 4.58
CA HIS A 321 14.74 -20.44 3.99
C HIS A 321 15.63 -19.63 3.03
N LEU A 322 15.07 -18.63 2.33
CA LEU A 322 15.81 -17.76 1.40
C LEU A 322 16.89 -16.94 2.13
N PHE A 323 16.68 -16.61 3.40
CA PHE A 323 17.57 -15.75 4.19
C PHE A 323 18.62 -16.53 5.01
N LYS A 324 18.49 -17.86 5.14
CA LYS A 324 19.45 -18.69 5.88
C LYS A 324 20.79 -18.83 5.14
N SER A 325 21.88 -18.83 5.91
CA SER A 325 23.23 -19.19 5.48
C SER A 325 23.73 -20.35 6.35
N GLU A 326 24.82 -21.01 5.98
CA GLU A 326 25.45 -22.05 6.83
C GLU A 326 25.82 -21.51 8.22
N VAL A 327 26.12 -20.21 8.31
CA VAL A 327 26.47 -19.52 9.56
C VAL A 327 25.24 -19.20 10.43
N THR A 328 24.04 -19.06 9.84
CA THR A 328 22.79 -18.71 10.55
C THR A 328 21.87 -19.89 10.83
N VAL A 329 22.31 -21.14 10.64
CA VAL A 329 21.49 -22.34 10.91
C VAL A 329 20.93 -22.38 12.34
N HIS A 330 21.62 -21.76 13.30
CA HIS A 330 21.23 -21.67 14.71
C HIS A 330 20.99 -20.23 15.23
N LYS A 331 20.80 -19.25 14.34
CA LYS A 331 20.55 -17.83 14.70
C LYS A 331 19.38 -17.26 13.89
N ASP A 332 18.91 -16.07 14.23
CA ASP A 332 17.97 -15.36 13.36
C ASP A 332 18.70 -15.00 12.06
N PRO A 333 18.25 -15.45 10.87
CA PRO A 333 18.90 -15.09 9.61
C PRO A 333 18.87 -13.58 9.36
N PHE A 334 17.88 -12.84 9.88
CA PHE A 334 17.76 -11.40 9.64
C PHE A 334 18.87 -10.56 10.29
N ASP A 335 19.61 -11.11 11.26
CA ASP A 335 20.82 -10.49 11.80
C ASP A 335 21.91 -10.29 10.73
N GLN A 336 21.89 -11.07 9.64
CA GLN A 336 22.84 -10.96 8.52
C GLN A 336 22.21 -10.38 7.24
N VAL A 337 20.96 -9.93 7.31
CA VAL A 337 20.22 -9.37 6.16
C VAL A 337 20.34 -7.84 6.13
N PHE A 338 20.74 -7.33 4.97
CA PHE A 338 20.56 -5.93 4.58
C PHE A 338 19.35 -5.87 3.62
N ALA A 339 18.26 -5.20 4.02
CA ALA A 339 17.14 -4.90 3.13
C ALA A 339 17.28 -3.55 2.40
N VAL A 340 16.97 -3.50 1.10
CA VAL A 340 17.06 -2.30 0.26
C VAL A 340 15.77 -2.10 -0.55
N HIS A 341 15.11 -0.96 -0.36
CA HIS A 341 13.97 -0.54 -1.19
C HIS A 341 14.46 0.30 -2.38
N VAL A 342 14.56 -0.36 -3.55
CA VAL A 342 15.00 0.26 -4.80
C VAL A 342 13.78 0.61 -5.65
N ARG A 343 13.31 1.87 -5.52
CA ARG A 343 12.15 2.37 -6.26
C ARG A 343 12.54 2.74 -7.70
N ARG A 344 11.95 2.04 -8.68
CA ARG A 344 12.21 2.14 -10.12
C ARG A 344 10.89 2.17 -10.91
N GLY A 345 10.93 2.48 -12.21
CA GLY A 345 9.77 2.47 -13.09
C GLY A 345 9.15 3.86 -13.29
N ASP A 346 7.91 4.04 -12.83
CA ASP A 346 7.13 5.29 -12.93
C ASP A 346 7.72 6.50 -12.16
N TYR A 347 8.82 6.26 -11.45
CA TYR A 347 9.34 7.14 -10.42
C TYR A 347 10.09 8.38 -10.95
N GLU A 348 10.44 8.45 -12.23
CA GLU A 348 11.02 9.65 -12.84
C GLU A 348 10.08 10.88 -12.71
N GLY A 349 8.80 10.70 -13.03
CA GLY A 349 7.79 11.75 -12.86
C GLY A 349 7.57 12.12 -11.39
N ALA A 350 7.65 11.14 -10.48
CA ALA A 350 7.58 11.39 -9.05
C ALA A 350 8.78 12.21 -8.55
N CYS A 351 10.01 11.87 -8.95
CA CYS A 351 11.22 12.62 -8.59
C CYS A 351 11.22 14.03 -9.17
N MET A 352 10.72 14.21 -10.41
CA MET A 352 10.53 15.54 -11.00
C MET A 352 9.55 16.39 -10.18
N ASN A 353 8.40 15.83 -9.78
CA ASN A 353 7.44 16.53 -8.92
C ASN A 353 8.05 16.88 -7.55
N LEU A 354 8.74 15.93 -6.90
CA LEU A 354 9.40 16.17 -5.61
C LEU A 354 10.40 17.32 -5.68
N ALA A 355 11.19 17.39 -6.76
CA ALA A 355 12.12 18.47 -7.03
C ALA A 355 11.41 19.81 -7.29
N GLN A 356 10.39 19.84 -8.16
CA GLN A 356 9.62 21.05 -8.49
C GLN A 356 8.92 21.64 -7.26
N TRP A 357 8.41 20.81 -6.35
CA TRP A 357 7.76 21.25 -5.12
C TRP A 357 8.71 21.52 -3.96
N ASN A 358 10.03 21.41 -4.18
CA ASN A 358 11.07 21.61 -3.17
C ASN A 358 10.87 20.73 -1.91
N SER A 359 10.48 19.47 -2.13
CA SER A 359 10.02 18.55 -1.09
C SER A 359 11.15 18.03 -0.19
N THR A 360 10.95 18.07 1.13
CA THR A 360 11.82 17.35 2.08
C THR A 360 11.56 15.84 2.01
N PHE A 361 12.35 15.04 2.76
CA PHE A 361 12.02 13.63 2.98
C PHE A 361 10.63 13.46 3.62
N TYR A 362 10.01 12.30 3.43
CA TYR A 362 8.66 12.03 3.89
C TYR A 362 8.61 11.64 5.38
N SER A 363 7.82 12.39 6.15
CA SER A 363 7.48 12.11 7.55
C SER A 363 8.69 11.71 8.40
N TRP A 364 8.66 10.54 9.04
CA TRP A 364 9.67 10.05 9.98
C TRP A 364 11.08 9.91 9.39
N ASN A 365 11.23 9.85 8.06
CA ASN A 365 12.55 9.82 7.41
C ASN A 365 13.37 11.11 7.66
N GLN A 366 12.73 12.17 8.17
CA GLN A 366 13.36 13.44 8.55
C GLN A 366 13.82 13.50 10.02
N LEU A 367 13.62 12.44 10.82
CA LEU A 367 13.97 12.44 12.25
C LEU A 367 15.45 12.82 12.45
N PRO A 368 15.78 13.82 13.28
CA PRO A 368 17.08 14.47 13.24
C PRO A 368 18.24 13.57 13.67
N TYR A 369 17.98 12.53 14.47
CA TYR A 369 19.00 11.58 14.89
C TYR A 369 19.33 10.51 13.83
N LEU A 370 18.65 10.50 12.68
CA LEU A 370 18.97 9.58 11.58
C LEU A 370 20.23 10.07 10.83
N PRO A 371 21.08 9.13 10.35
CA PRO A 371 22.38 9.48 9.77
C PRO A 371 22.25 10.22 8.43
N ASP A 372 21.23 9.88 7.64
CA ASP A 372 21.07 10.36 6.28
C ASP A 372 19.96 11.41 6.22
N ARG A 373 20.36 12.67 6.04
CA ARG A 373 19.43 13.81 5.97
C ARG A 373 19.30 14.34 4.55
N PHE A 374 18.21 15.05 4.27
CA PHE A 374 18.03 15.83 3.05
C PHE A 374 17.53 17.22 3.38
N THR A 375 18.28 18.23 2.92
CA THR A 375 17.88 19.64 2.97
C THR A 375 17.72 20.10 1.53
N PRO A 376 16.53 20.56 1.12
CA PRO A 376 16.33 21.14 -0.21
C PRO A 376 17.33 22.29 -0.47
N PRO A 377 18.04 22.32 -1.60
CA PRO A 377 18.94 23.42 -1.92
C PRO A 377 18.17 24.75 -2.07
N PRO A 378 18.83 25.90 -1.82
CA PRO A 378 18.21 27.21 -2.01
C PRO A 378 17.92 27.51 -3.50
N GLY A 379 17.08 28.51 -3.76
CA GLY A 379 16.77 29.01 -5.10
C GLY A 379 15.57 28.36 -5.79
N GLY A 380 15.01 27.27 -5.24
CA GLY A 380 13.72 26.74 -5.65
C GLY A 380 12.53 27.50 -5.03
N ILE A 381 11.41 27.54 -5.74
CA ILE A 381 10.10 27.95 -5.20
C ILE A 381 9.08 26.81 -5.42
N PRO A 382 8.00 26.70 -4.62
CA PRO A 382 6.99 25.66 -4.82
C PRO A 382 6.40 25.70 -6.24
N GLY A 383 6.62 24.63 -7.01
CA GLY A 383 6.18 24.47 -8.39
C GLY A 383 7.21 24.88 -9.46
N ASN A 384 8.39 25.40 -9.09
CA ASN A 384 9.46 25.73 -10.04
C ASN A 384 10.84 25.71 -9.38
N ASN A 385 11.77 24.90 -9.91
CA ASN A 385 13.11 24.72 -9.32
C ASN A 385 14.22 24.80 -10.39
N THR A 386 15.45 25.08 -9.97
CA THR A 386 16.61 25.18 -10.87
C THR A 386 17.01 23.80 -11.43
N LYS A 387 17.75 23.77 -12.54
CA LYS A 387 18.20 22.51 -13.15
C LYS A 387 19.15 21.75 -12.23
N GLU A 388 20.03 22.50 -11.58
CA GLU A 388 21.03 22.03 -10.63
C GLU A 388 20.36 21.41 -9.40
N ASN A 389 19.27 22.02 -8.93
CA ASN A 389 18.46 21.48 -7.85
C ASN A 389 17.73 20.21 -8.31
N ILE A 390 17.11 20.20 -9.50
CA ILE A 390 16.48 18.99 -10.06
C ILE A 390 17.49 17.84 -10.14
N GLU A 391 18.71 18.08 -10.63
CA GLU A 391 19.77 17.07 -10.67
C GLU A 391 20.19 16.61 -9.26
N PHE A 392 20.29 17.50 -8.29
CA PHE A 392 20.55 17.15 -6.88
C PHE A 392 19.46 16.24 -6.29
N TYR A 393 18.19 16.49 -6.59
CA TYR A 393 17.08 15.59 -6.22
C TYR A 393 17.21 14.24 -6.93
N PHE A 394 17.47 14.21 -8.24
CA PHE A 394 17.56 12.96 -9.01
C PHE A 394 18.68 12.03 -8.53
N ASN A 395 19.84 12.59 -8.16
CA ASN A 395 20.98 11.84 -7.59
C ASN A 395 20.65 11.06 -6.29
N ARG A 396 19.52 11.33 -5.65
CA ARG A 396 19.06 10.68 -4.41
C ARG A 396 17.69 10.03 -4.54
N CYS A 397 16.81 10.61 -5.34
CA CYS A 397 15.46 10.10 -5.56
C CYS A 397 15.45 8.94 -6.56
N LEU A 398 16.24 9.03 -7.65
CA LEU A 398 16.37 7.98 -8.67
C LEU A 398 17.86 7.77 -9.04
N PRO A 399 18.69 7.34 -8.07
CA PRO A 399 20.13 7.15 -8.29
C PRO A 399 20.41 6.08 -9.36
N ASN A 400 21.55 6.23 -10.03
CA ASN A 400 22.05 5.25 -10.99
C ASN A 400 22.63 3.99 -10.31
N VAL A 401 22.96 2.96 -11.09
CA VAL A 401 23.43 1.66 -10.57
C VAL A 401 24.69 1.81 -9.69
N ASP A 402 25.69 2.57 -10.12
CA ASP A 402 26.93 2.75 -9.37
C ASP A 402 26.72 3.53 -8.07
N GLN A 403 25.84 4.54 -8.09
CA GLN A 403 25.41 5.26 -6.89
C GLN A 403 24.70 4.33 -5.90
N ILE A 404 23.81 3.46 -6.38
CA ILE A 404 23.10 2.47 -5.53
C ILE A 404 24.09 1.47 -4.93
N ILE A 405 24.96 0.86 -5.75
CA ILE A 405 25.96 -0.12 -5.29
C ILE A 405 26.91 0.51 -4.27
N LYS A 406 27.43 1.71 -4.55
CA LYS A 406 28.28 2.46 -3.62
C LYS A 406 27.57 2.73 -2.31
N ARG A 407 26.29 3.09 -2.36
CA ARG A 407 25.47 3.37 -1.16
C ARG A 407 25.22 2.12 -0.32
N ILE A 408 24.91 0.98 -0.95
CA ILE A 408 24.71 -0.31 -0.27
C ILE A 408 25.99 -0.73 0.47
N ASN A 409 27.13 -0.78 -0.24
CA ASN A 409 28.37 -1.25 0.38
C ASN A 409 28.88 -0.28 1.46
N GLY A 410 28.84 1.05 1.23
CA GLY A 410 29.21 2.02 2.26
C GLY A 410 28.30 1.95 3.51
N ALA A 411 27.00 1.68 3.32
CA ALA A 411 26.08 1.49 4.44
C ALA A 411 26.35 0.22 5.26
N ARG A 412 26.82 -0.86 4.62
CA ARG A 412 27.32 -2.07 5.30
C ARG A 412 28.55 -1.73 6.13
N ASP A 413 29.54 -1.06 5.54
CA ASP A 413 30.80 -0.72 6.20
C ASP A 413 30.60 0.19 7.41
N ASP A 414 29.73 1.20 7.30
CA ASP A 414 29.40 2.12 8.40
C ASP A 414 28.78 1.38 9.60
N TRP A 415 27.86 0.44 9.33
CA TRP A 415 27.19 -0.33 10.38
C TRP A 415 28.10 -1.38 11.00
N GLU A 416 28.95 -2.06 10.23
CA GLU A 416 29.93 -3.00 10.80
C GLU A 416 30.93 -2.27 11.71
N LYS A 417 31.36 -1.05 11.34
CA LYS A 417 32.18 -0.20 12.23
C LYS A 417 31.45 0.19 13.52
N GLU A 418 30.17 0.53 13.46
CA GLU A 418 29.38 0.82 14.68
C GLU A 418 29.27 -0.42 15.58
N MET A 419 28.93 -1.57 15.00
CA MET A 419 28.62 -2.80 15.76
C MET A 419 29.84 -3.55 16.27
N PHE A 420 30.97 -3.49 15.55
CA PHE A 420 32.15 -4.30 15.80
C PHE A 420 33.45 -3.49 15.92
N GLY A 421 33.41 -2.16 15.77
CA GLY A 421 34.58 -1.28 15.75
C GLY A 421 35.42 -1.34 14.47
N VAL A 422 35.17 -2.31 13.59
CA VAL A 422 35.91 -2.57 12.34
C VAL A 422 34.96 -3.06 11.24
N VAL A 423 35.37 -2.90 9.98
CA VAL A 423 34.75 -3.66 8.88
C VAL A 423 35.22 -5.11 8.98
N VAL A 424 34.30 -6.07 8.97
CA VAL A 424 34.63 -7.48 9.19
C VAL A 424 35.21 -8.08 7.91
N PRO A 425 36.36 -8.78 7.93
CA PRO A 425 36.88 -9.48 6.77
C PRO A 425 35.86 -10.51 6.23
N GLY A 426 35.49 -10.40 4.96
CA GLY A 426 34.43 -11.21 4.34
C GLY A 426 33.00 -10.74 4.64
N HIS A 427 32.84 -9.70 5.47
CA HIS A 427 31.60 -9.10 5.97
C HIS A 427 30.69 -10.01 6.80
N PHE A 428 30.12 -9.43 7.84
CA PHE A 428 29.06 -10.05 8.64
C PHE A 428 27.71 -9.99 7.89
N LEU A 429 27.45 -8.86 7.22
CA LEU A 429 26.27 -8.69 6.37
C LEU A 429 26.54 -9.23 4.96
N ASN A 430 26.12 -10.48 4.74
CA ASN A 430 26.34 -11.23 3.51
C ASN A 430 25.09 -11.40 2.64
N THR A 431 23.88 -11.19 3.20
CA THR A 431 22.62 -11.39 2.48
C THR A 431 21.95 -10.05 2.20
N LEU A 432 21.69 -9.76 0.93
CA LEU A 432 21.01 -8.56 0.47
C LEU A 432 19.58 -8.90 0.03
N TYR A 433 18.58 -8.25 0.61
CA TYR A 433 17.18 -8.35 0.19
C TYR A 433 16.76 -7.10 -0.58
N ILE A 434 16.41 -7.24 -1.86
CA ILE A 434 16.01 -6.13 -2.72
C ILE A 434 14.49 -6.12 -2.87
N LEU A 435 13.85 -5.11 -2.27
CA LEU A 435 12.41 -4.88 -2.36
C LEU A 435 12.12 -4.20 -3.70
N THR A 436 11.49 -4.90 -4.63
CA THR A 436 11.31 -4.42 -6.00
C THR A 436 10.20 -5.12 -6.79
N ASN A 437 9.49 -4.36 -7.62
CA ASN A 437 8.57 -4.86 -8.64
C ASN A 437 9.19 -4.92 -10.05
N ASP A 438 10.47 -4.54 -10.20
CA ASP A 438 11.18 -4.57 -11.47
C ASP A 438 11.56 -6.01 -11.86
N LYS A 439 11.24 -6.40 -13.10
CA LYS A 439 11.53 -7.71 -13.71
C LYS A 439 12.30 -7.57 -15.04
N THR A 440 12.87 -6.39 -15.31
CA THR A 440 13.61 -6.09 -16.54
C THR A 440 15.06 -6.56 -16.45
N SER A 441 15.78 -6.54 -17.58
CA SER A 441 17.22 -6.86 -17.63
C SER A 441 18.05 -6.00 -16.68
N TRP A 442 17.61 -4.77 -16.39
CA TRP A 442 18.27 -3.89 -15.42
C TRP A 442 18.41 -4.54 -14.04
N MET A 443 17.40 -5.28 -13.59
CA MET A 443 17.45 -6.01 -12.31
C MET A 443 18.41 -7.20 -12.39
N THR A 444 18.46 -7.90 -13.52
CA THR A 444 19.40 -9.00 -13.76
C THR A 444 20.85 -8.51 -13.70
N ASP A 445 21.16 -7.42 -14.41
CA ASP A 445 22.49 -6.83 -14.45
C ASP A 445 22.90 -6.30 -13.07
N PHE A 446 22.00 -5.60 -12.38
CA PHE A 446 22.22 -5.09 -11.02
C PHE A 446 22.48 -6.23 -10.01
N LYS A 447 21.68 -7.31 -10.04
CA LYS A 447 21.88 -8.51 -9.21
C LYS A 447 23.22 -9.18 -9.53
N ALA A 448 23.59 -9.31 -10.81
CA ALA A 448 24.85 -9.90 -11.22
C ALA A 448 26.07 -9.12 -10.71
N ARG A 449 26.05 -7.78 -10.80
CA ARG A 449 27.14 -6.94 -10.27
C ARG A 449 27.29 -7.07 -8.75
N LEU A 450 26.20 -7.02 -7.99
CA LEU A 450 26.23 -7.19 -6.53
C LEU A 450 26.81 -8.54 -6.09
N ILE A 451 26.51 -9.63 -6.82
CA ILE A 451 27.07 -10.96 -6.57
C ILE A 451 28.55 -11.01 -6.94
N ASN A 452 28.88 -10.65 -8.19
CA ASN A 452 30.20 -10.92 -8.79
C ASN A 452 31.30 -9.92 -8.35
N GLU A 453 30.95 -8.65 -8.13
CA GLU A 453 31.91 -7.60 -7.74
C GLU A 453 32.01 -7.44 -6.21
N PHE A 454 30.97 -7.77 -5.44
CA PHE A 454 30.86 -7.44 -4.01
C PHE A 454 30.50 -8.60 -3.07
N GLY A 455 30.37 -9.82 -3.61
CA GLY A 455 30.19 -11.05 -2.82
C GLY A 455 28.83 -11.19 -2.13
N TRP A 456 27.80 -10.44 -2.54
CA TRP A 456 26.48 -10.52 -1.92
C TRP A 456 25.72 -11.79 -2.32
N LYS A 457 25.10 -12.46 -1.35
CA LYS A 457 23.96 -13.36 -1.62
C LYS A 457 22.72 -12.49 -1.82
N VAL A 458 22.16 -12.45 -3.02
CA VAL A 458 21.03 -11.55 -3.35
C VAL A 458 19.69 -12.29 -3.45
N VAL A 459 18.74 -11.88 -2.61
CA VAL A 459 17.33 -12.26 -2.62
C VAL A 459 16.50 -11.03 -3.02
N THR A 460 15.39 -11.21 -3.73
CA THR A 460 14.52 -10.12 -4.22
C THR A 460 13.05 -10.44 -3.95
N SER A 461 12.16 -9.46 -4.02
CA SER A 461 10.70 -9.71 -3.94
C SER A 461 10.19 -10.69 -5.02
N ASN A 462 10.92 -10.84 -6.14
CA ASN A 462 10.60 -11.81 -7.18
C ASN A 462 11.01 -13.26 -6.82
N ASP A 463 11.90 -13.44 -5.85
CA ASP A 463 12.30 -14.77 -5.34
C ASP A 463 11.31 -15.29 -4.26
N ILE A 464 10.35 -14.46 -3.83
CA ILE A 464 9.36 -14.79 -2.80
C ILE A 464 8.25 -15.71 -3.35
N THR A 465 7.91 -16.74 -2.59
CA THR A 465 6.83 -17.69 -2.89
C THR A 465 5.58 -17.41 -2.06
N PHE A 466 4.40 -17.51 -2.67
CA PHE A 466 3.11 -17.37 -2.01
C PHE A 466 2.37 -18.71 -2.00
N GLY A 467 1.82 -19.09 -0.85
CA GLY A 467 1.06 -20.33 -0.68
C GLY A 467 -0.39 -20.25 -1.18
N ASN A 468 -0.98 -19.05 -1.18
CA ASN A 468 -2.34 -18.80 -1.64
C ASN A 468 -2.52 -17.33 -2.10
N ALA A 469 -3.69 -16.99 -2.63
CA ALA A 469 -4.00 -15.65 -3.14
C ALA A 469 -4.00 -14.57 -2.05
N GLN A 470 -4.33 -14.93 -0.80
CA GLN A 470 -4.26 -14.02 0.34
C GLN A 470 -2.81 -13.56 0.59
N GLU A 471 -1.85 -14.50 0.63
CA GLU A 471 -0.42 -14.17 0.81
C GLU A 471 0.10 -13.27 -0.32
N LYS A 472 -0.39 -13.45 -1.56
CA LYS A 472 -0.06 -12.61 -2.73
C LYS A 472 -0.66 -11.19 -2.65
N ASP A 473 -1.91 -11.05 -2.20
CA ASP A 473 -2.58 -9.74 -2.07
C ASP A 473 -1.82 -8.80 -1.12
N VAL A 474 -1.31 -9.35 0.00
CA VAL A 474 -0.57 -8.61 1.02
C VAL A 474 0.95 -8.56 0.79
N GLY A 475 1.42 -8.91 -0.41
CA GLY A 475 2.86 -9.03 -0.72
C GLY A 475 3.68 -7.76 -0.42
N MET A 476 3.08 -6.57 -0.53
CA MET A 476 3.77 -5.31 -0.18
C MET A 476 4.06 -5.19 1.33
N ALA A 477 3.22 -5.77 2.19
CA ALA A 477 3.36 -5.75 3.64
C ALA A 477 4.31 -6.87 4.12
N LEU A 478 4.43 -7.95 3.33
CA LEU A 478 5.48 -8.96 3.49
C LEU A 478 6.88 -8.38 3.21
N ASP A 479 7.04 -7.60 2.13
CA ASP A 479 8.26 -6.84 1.85
C ASP A 479 8.64 -5.93 3.04
N MET A 480 7.65 -5.18 3.57
CA MET A 480 7.85 -4.33 4.75
C MET A 480 8.30 -5.11 5.99
N GLU A 481 7.82 -6.33 6.18
CA GLU A 481 8.16 -7.16 7.32
C GLU A 481 9.58 -7.71 7.25
N PHE A 482 10.04 -8.15 6.07
CA PHE A 482 11.45 -8.52 5.88
C PHE A 482 12.39 -7.33 6.13
N ALA A 483 12.03 -6.14 5.61
CA ALA A 483 12.81 -4.93 5.86
C ALA A 483 12.78 -4.43 7.31
N ARG A 484 11.69 -4.69 8.05
CA ARG A 484 11.64 -4.46 9.50
C ARG A 484 12.60 -5.37 10.25
N LYS A 485 12.56 -6.67 9.98
CA LYS A 485 13.37 -7.67 10.69
C LYS A 485 14.87 -7.53 10.42
N ALA A 486 15.26 -7.19 9.19
CA ALA A 486 16.64 -7.05 8.74
C ALA A 486 17.57 -6.28 9.71
N ALA A 487 18.87 -6.57 9.67
CA ALA A 487 19.88 -5.83 10.42
C ALA A 487 19.91 -4.36 9.96
N ILE A 488 20.10 -4.11 8.65
CA ILE A 488 20.03 -2.78 8.03
C ILE A 488 18.82 -2.68 7.10
N PHE A 489 18.22 -1.50 7.03
CA PHE A 489 17.32 -1.09 5.96
C PHE A 489 17.84 0.17 5.26
N LEU A 490 17.92 0.15 3.92
CA LEU A 490 18.17 1.31 3.06
C LEU A 490 16.93 1.57 2.20
N GLY A 491 16.35 2.77 2.29
CA GLY A 491 15.16 3.12 1.50
C GLY A 491 15.27 4.45 0.77
N ASN A 492 14.23 4.77 0.00
CA ASN A 492 14.06 6.09 -0.57
C ASN A 492 13.43 7.05 0.46
N GLY A 493 14.11 8.15 0.78
CA GLY A 493 13.69 9.08 1.85
C GLY A 493 12.37 9.81 1.61
N TRP A 494 11.90 9.93 0.36
CA TRP A 494 10.58 10.50 0.02
C TRP A 494 9.44 9.48 0.05
N SER A 495 9.72 8.20 0.29
CA SER A 495 8.70 7.16 0.23
C SER A 495 8.03 6.93 1.59
N SER A 496 6.70 7.01 1.61
CA SER A 496 5.89 6.58 2.76
C SER A 496 6.07 5.10 3.10
N PHE A 497 6.40 4.26 2.12
CA PHE A 497 6.78 2.86 2.30
C PHE A 497 8.03 2.73 3.17
N THR A 498 9.07 3.51 2.86
CA THR A 498 10.28 3.63 3.68
C THR A 498 9.95 4.14 5.09
N SER A 499 9.10 5.16 5.19
CA SER A 499 8.72 5.80 6.46
C SER A 499 7.97 4.87 7.42
N ASN A 500 7.09 4.00 6.92
CA ASN A 500 6.40 3.00 7.76
C ASN A 500 7.33 1.86 8.21
N ILE A 501 8.27 1.43 7.37
CA ILE A 501 9.29 0.45 7.77
C ILE A 501 10.15 1.06 8.87
N LEU A 502 10.62 2.30 8.68
CA LEU A 502 11.37 3.06 9.66
C LEU A 502 10.60 3.17 10.99
N HIS A 503 9.32 3.57 10.95
CA HIS A 503 8.48 3.67 12.15
C HIS A 503 8.54 2.38 12.97
N ARG A 504 8.25 1.23 12.35
CA ARG A 504 8.26 -0.07 13.04
C ARG A 504 9.68 -0.45 13.51
N ARG A 505 10.72 -0.23 12.70
CA ARG A 505 12.12 -0.49 13.09
C ARG A 505 12.56 0.30 14.31
N LEU A 506 12.16 1.57 14.42
CA LEU A 506 12.48 2.41 15.58
C LEU A 506 11.66 2.04 16.82
N VAL A 507 10.41 1.59 16.66
CA VAL A 507 9.62 0.96 17.74
C VAL A 507 10.28 -0.33 18.23
N ASP A 508 10.79 -1.16 17.31
CA ASP A 508 11.64 -2.33 17.60
C ASP A 508 13.03 -1.99 18.14
N LYS A 509 13.33 -0.70 18.37
CA LYS A 509 14.60 -0.17 18.91
C LYS A 509 15.83 -0.47 18.04
N LYS A 510 15.66 -0.68 16.73
CA LYS A 510 16.78 -0.76 15.77
C LYS A 510 17.53 0.58 15.77
N ILE A 511 18.85 0.54 15.99
CA ILE A 511 19.70 1.72 16.16
C ILE A 511 19.70 2.66 14.93
N PRO A 512 19.90 3.97 15.09
CA PRO A 512 19.80 4.94 13.98
C PRO A 512 20.66 4.60 12.75
N ILE A 513 21.91 4.18 12.92
CA ILE A 513 22.81 3.82 11.79
C ILE A 513 22.31 2.63 10.96
N SER A 514 21.42 1.81 11.50
CA SER A 514 20.79 0.71 10.77
C SER A 514 19.64 1.13 9.84
N ASN A 515 19.30 2.43 9.82
CA ASN A 515 18.23 3.01 9.01
C ASN A 515 18.84 4.07 8.09
N ARG A 516 18.96 3.72 6.80
CA ARG A 516 19.69 4.49 5.79
C ARG A 516 18.76 4.97 4.68
N PHE A 517 19.11 6.08 4.05
CA PHE A 517 18.40 6.60 2.88
C PHE A 517 19.34 6.92 1.71
N PHE A 518 18.82 6.88 0.49
CA PHE A 518 19.48 7.46 -0.68
C PHE A 518 19.60 9.00 -0.56
#